data_AF-A0A6A1V4K5-F1
#
_entry.id   AF-A0A6A1V4K5-F1
#
_cell.length_a   1.000
_cell.length_b   1.000
_cell.length_c   1.000
_cell.angle_alpha   90.00
_cell.angle_beta   90.00
_cell.angle_gamma   90.00
#
_symmetry.space_group_name_H-M   'P 1'
#
loop_
_entity.id
_entity.type
_entity.pdbx_description
1 polymer ?
#
loop_
_entity_poly.entity_id
_entity_poly.type
_entity_poly.pdbx_seq_one_letter_code
_entity_poly.pdbx_strand_id
1 'polypeptide(L)'
;MASVSATSATFRVSLKPCFKNNQVTGGTSTTVKMARAGWAKNVFPTLRTSRFNVCCAAKPETVQKVCEIVKKQLALSDETELTPESKFAALGADSLDTVEIVMGLEEEFGISVEEESSQNITTVQEAADLIEKLVQKKPEA
;
A
#
# COMPACT_ATOMS: atom_id res chain seq x y z
N MET A 1 -3.88 -2.77 60.05
CA MET A 1 -3.95 -4.24 59.96
C MET A 1 -4.67 -4.60 58.68
N ALA A 2 -4.00 -5.39 57.81
CA ALA A 2 -4.49 -6.26 56.70
C ALA A 2 -5.53 -5.68 55.70
N SER A 3 -5.50 -5.92 54.39
CA SER A 3 -5.00 -7.08 53.63
C SER A 3 -4.90 -6.72 52.14
N VAL A 4 -3.85 -7.21 51.50
CA VAL A 4 -3.69 -7.37 50.05
C VAL A 4 -4.68 -8.40 49.49
N SER A 5 -5.16 -8.21 48.25
CA SER A 5 -5.60 -9.34 47.40
C SER A 5 -5.35 -9.03 45.93
N ALA A 6 -4.82 -10.03 45.23
CA ALA A 6 -4.06 -9.92 44.00
C ALA A 6 -4.80 -10.51 42.79
N THR A 7 -4.42 -10.00 41.61
CA THR A 7 -4.24 -10.69 40.32
C THR A 7 -5.14 -11.87 39.93
N SER A 8 -5.83 -11.74 38.78
CA SER A 8 -5.74 -12.75 37.71
C SER A 8 -6.30 -12.18 36.38
N ALA A 9 -5.41 -11.93 35.42
CA ALA A 9 -5.77 -11.70 34.01
C ALA A 9 -5.41 -12.97 33.24
N THR A 10 -6.40 -13.62 32.61
CA THR A 10 -6.18 -14.79 31.75
C THR A 10 -6.25 -14.37 30.29
N PHE A 11 -5.09 -14.06 29.72
CA PHE A 11 -4.90 -13.81 28.29
C PHE A 11 -4.51 -15.13 27.61
N ARG A 12 -5.43 -15.75 26.85
CA ARG A 12 -5.11 -16.93 26.04
C ARG A 12 -4.72 -16.50 24.63
N VAL A 13 -3.43 -16.23 24.42
CA VAL A 13 -2.82 -16.24 23.09
C VAL A 13 -2.50 -17.69 22.74
N SER A 14 -3.26 -18.24 21.80
CA SER A 14 -2.93 -19.51 21.14
C SER A 14 -2.19 -19.22 19.84
N LEU A 15 -0.89 -18.98 19.96
CA LEU A 15 0.05 -19.19 18.87
C LEU A 15 1.08 -20.21 19.35
N LYS A 16 1.22 -21.32 18.60
CA LYS A 16 2.51 -21.69 18.01
C LYS A 16 2.39 -22.81 16.97
N PRO A 17 3.34 -22.84 16.00
CA PRO A 17 3.31 -23.66 14.79
C PRO A 17 4.06 -24.99 14.97
N CYS A 18 3.73 -25.95 14.11
CA CYS A 18 4.36 -27.26 13.98
C CYS A 18 4.09 -27.70 12.54
N PHE A 19 4.92 -28.33 11.73
CA PHE A 19 6.29 -28.84 11.81
C PHE A 19 6.65 -29.21 10.35
N LYS A 20 7.94 -29.37 10.07
CA LYS A 20 8.51 -29.77 8.75
C LYS A 20 7.75 -30.93 8.09
N ASN A 21 7.61 -30.87 6.76
CA ASN A 21 7.47 -32.09 5.95
C ASN A 21 8.37 -32.00 4.70
N ASN A 22 9.51 -32.69 4.77
CA ASN A 22 10.35 -33.03 3.63
C ASN A 22 10.46 -34.56 3.62
N GLN A 23 9.77 -35.21 2.68
CA GLN A 23 10.04 -36.58 2.26
C GLN A 23 9.45 -36.78 0.86
N VAL A 24 10.33 -36.89 -0.14
CA VAL A 24 10.03 -37.59 -1.40
C VAL A 24 11.06 -38.71 -1.49
N THR A 25 10.59 -39.94 -1.31
CA THR A 25 11.33 -41.18 -1.54
C THR A 25 10.97 -41.71 -2.92
N GLY A 26 11.99 -42.17 -3.65
CA GLY A 26 11.88 -42.64 -5.01
C GLY A 26 11.16 -43.99 -5.15
N GLY A 27 10.50 -44.15 -6.30
CA GLY A 27 9.96 -45.42 -6.80
C GLY A 27 10.32 -45.57 -8.27
N THR A 28 11.26 -46.45 -8.55
CA THR A 28 11.53 -47.03 -9.87
C THR A 28 10.37 -47.92 -10.31
N SER A 29 9.95 -47.90 -11.57
CA SER A 29 9.86 -49.11 -12.43
C SER A 29 9.02 -48.84 -13.69
N THR A 30 9.67 -49.03 -14.84
CA THR A 30 9.17 -49.49 -16.14
C THR A 30 7.67 -49.37 -16.45
N THR A 31 7.30 -48.56 -17.45
CA THR A 31 6.90 -49.07 -18.78
C THR A 31 6.67 -47.93 -19.75
N VAL A 32 7.39 -48.01 -20.87
CA VAL A 32 7.20 -47.18 -22.07
C VAL A 32 5.77 -47.37 -22.59
N LYS A 33 4.97 -46.29 -22.61
CA LYS A 33 3.80 -46.19 -23.47
C LYS A 33 3.99 -45.00 -24.40
N MET A 34 4.51 -45.34 -25.59
CA MET A 34 4.32 -44.56 -26.79
C MET A 34 2.81 -44.51 -27.11
N ALA A 35 2.22 -43.32 -27.11
CA ALA A 35 0.95 -43.06 -27.75
C ALA A 35 1.05 -41.78 -28.58
N ARG A 36 0.62 -41.91 -29.82
CA ARG A 36 0.75 -40.97 -30.93
C ARG A 36 -0.10 -39.70 -30.73
N ALA A 37 0.43 -38.61 -31.28
CA ALA A 37 -0.24 -37.49 -31.95
C ALA A 37 -1.74 -37.27 -31.64
N GLY A 38 -2.00 -36.29 -30.77
CA GLY A 38 -3.26 -35.57 -30.68
C GLY A 38 -2.97 -34.07 -30.69
N TRP A 39 -3.41 -33.39 -31.74
CA TRP A 39 -3.31 -31.94 -31.93
C TRP A 39 -4.16 -31.22 -30.88
N ALA A 40 -3.58 -30.93 -29.71
CA ALA A 40 -4.21 -30.15 -28.66
C ALA A 40 -3.97 -28.64 -28.91
N LYS A 41 -4.81 -28.09 -29.77
CA LYS A 41 -5.12 -26.67 -29.83
C LYS A 41 -5.90 -26.36 -28.56
N ASN A 42 -5.20 -25.80 -27.56
CA ASN A 42 -5.70 -24.95 -26.47
C ASN A 42 -4.59 -24.72 -25.43
N VAL A 43 -3.82 -23.64 -25.63
CA VAL A 43 -3.14 -22.94 -24.53
C VAL A 43 -3.58 -21.48 -24.64
N PHE A 44 -4.78 -21.22 -24.11
CA PHE A 44 -5.14 -19.87 -23.68
C PHE A 44 -4.30 -19.57 -22.43
N PRO A 45 -3.43 -18.54 -22.43
CA PRO A 45 -2.85 -18.06 -21.18
C PRO A 45 -3.94 -17.27 -20.46
N THR A 46 -4.60 -17.93 -19.51
CA THR A 46 -5.46 -17.27 -18.54
C THR A 46 -4.61 -16.45 -17.57
N LEU A 47 -4.84 -15.13 -17.58
CA LEU A 47 -4.68 -14.19 -16.46
C LEU A 47 -3.35 -14.24 -15.68
N ARG A 48 -2.47 -13.29 -15.99
CA ARG A 48 -2.13 -12.30 -14.96
C ARG A 48 -1.84 -10.96 -15.62
N THR A 49 -2.88 -10.16 -15.69
CA THR A 49 -2.81 -8.73 -15.96
C THR A 49 -1.91 -8.10 -14.90
N SER A 50 -0.62 -7.93 -15.20
CA SER A 50 0.23 -6.96 -14.49
C SER A 50 0.20 -5.67 -15.29
N ARG A 51 -0.99 -5.08 -15.37
CA ARG A 51 -1.13 -3.63 -15.58
C ARG A 51 -1.03 -3.02 -14.18
N PHE A 52 -0.42 -1.85 -14.08
CA PHE A 52 -0.28 -1.06 -12.86
C PHE A 52 0.89 -1.46 -11.96
N ASN A 53 2.08 -1.04 -12.37
CA ASN A 53 2.65 0.10 -11.66
C ASN A 53 2.84 1.19 -12.69
N VAL A 54 1.81 2.03 -12.83
CA VAL A 54 2.01 3.33 -13.46
C VAL A 54 2.78 4.10 -12.41
N CYS A 55 4.11 4.10 -12.50
CA CYS A 55 4.92 5.16 -11.95
C CYS A 55 4.57 6.41 -12.76
N CYS A 56 3.41 7.00 -12.46
CA CYS A 56 3.29 8.43 -12.64
C CYS A 56 4.39 8.96 -11.73
N ALA A 57 5.51 9.35 -12.32
CA ALA A 57 6.54 10.03 -11.58
C ALA A 57 6.05 11.46 -11.53
N ALA A 58 5.21 11.78 -10.54
CA ALA A 58 4.96 13.17 -10.22
C ALA A 58 6.30 13.92 -10.19
N LYS A 59 6.32 15.15 -10.71
CA LYS A 59 7.46 16.04 -10.67
C LYS A 59 8.02 16.05 -9.24
N PRO A 60 9.36 16.02 -9.10
CA PRO A 60 10.00 15.98 -7.78
C PRO A 60 9.65 17.22 -6.93
N GLU A 61 9.26 18.33 -7.57
CA GLU A 61 8.78 19.53 -6.90
C GLU A 61 7.42 19.32 -6.21
N THR A 62 6.50 18.59 -6.85
CA THR A 62 5.15 18.28 -6.31
C THR A 62 5.28 17.35 -5.11
N VAL A 63 5.90 16.18 -5.31
CA VAL A 63 6.96 15.64 -4.44
C VAL A 63 7.15 16.29 -3.06
N GLN A 64 8.10 17.21 -3.08
CA GLN A 64 8.59 17.95 -1.92
C GLN A 64 7.50 18.80 -1.27
N LYS A 65 6.67 19.49 -2.06
CA LYS A 65 5.56 20.30 -1.52
C LYS A 65 4.56 19.45 -0.72
N VAL A 66 4.19 18.27 -1.23
CA VAL A 66 3.31 17.35 -0.51
C VAL A 66 3.96 16.93 0.81
N CYS A 67 5.24 16.56 0.79
CA CYS A 67 5.98 16.21 2.00
C CYS A 67 6.01 17.37 3.01
N GLU A 68 6.21 18.62 2.57
CA GLU A 68 6.22 19.79 3.44
C GLU A 68 4.86 20.02 4.11
N ILE A 69 3.76 19.89 3.37
CA ILE A 69 2.41 20.03 3.93
C ILE A 69 2.14 18.93 4.95
N VAL A 70 2.49 17.69 4.64
CA VAL A 70 2.33 16.55 5.55
C VAL A 70 3.13 16.76 6.84
N LYS A 71 4.38 17.26 6.75
CA LYS A 71 5.19 17.59 7.94
C LYS A 71 4.55 18.68 8.79
N LYS A 72 3.99 19.72 8.16
CA LYS A 72 3.30 20.82 8.85
C LYS A 72 2.06 20.32 9.59
N GLN A 73 1.21 19.53 8.94
CA GLN A 73 -0.04 19.04 9.56
C GLN A 73 0.21 18.00 10.65
N LEU A 74 1.14 17.07 10.44
CA LEU A 74 1.47 16.03 11.42
C LEU A 74 2.48 16.50 12.49
N ALA A 75 2.85 17.78 12.48
CA ALA A 75 3.88 18.37 13.35
C ALA A 75 5.19 17.54 13.43
N LEU A 76 5.59 16.96 12.29
CA LEU A 76 6.81 16.16 12.20
C LEU A 76 8.04 17.08 12.14
N SER A 77 9.14 16.64 12.76
CA SER A 77 10.40 17.38 12.71
C SER A 77 10.96 17.42 11.28
N ASP A 78 11.64 18.50 10.92
CA ASP A 78 12.23 18.68 9.58
C ASP A 78 13.21 17.55 9.19
N GLU A 79 13.88 16.96 10.20
CA GLU A 79 14.78 15.81 10.08
C GLU A 79 14.07 14.50 9.68
N THR A 80 12.73 14.46 9.72
CA THR A 80 11.97 13.29 9.32
C THR A 80 12.06 13.14 7.80
N GLU A 81 12.78 12.14 7.34
CA GLU A 81 12.83 11.81 5.91
C GLU A 81 11.51 11.16 5.49
N LEU A 82 10.80 11.84 4.58
CA LEU A 82 9.60 11.31 3.94
C LEU A 82 9.98 10.82 2.55
N THR A 83 9.63 9.57 2.27
CA THR A 83 9.81 8.95 0.96
C THR A 83 8.49 8.97 0.20
N PRO A 84 8.51 8.92 -1.14
CA PRO A 84 7.28 8.80 -1.93
C PRO A 84 6.45 7.55 -1.56
N GLU A 85 7.11 6.48 -1.12
CA GLU A 85 6.45 5.24 -0.66
C GLU A 85 5.96 5.30 0.79
N SER A 86 6.23 6.40 1.50
CA SER A 86 5.76 6.60 2.88
C SER A 86 4.24 6.65 2.90
N LYS A 87 3.65 5.84 3.78
CA LYS A 87 2.21 5.80 4.02
C LYS A 87 1.80 6.79 5.09
N PHE A 88 0.70 7.50 4.92
CA PHE A 88 0.21 8.45 5.93
C PHE A 88 -0.09 7.76 7.26
N ALA A 89 -0.71 6.58 7.24
CA ALA A 89 -0.95 5.78 8.43
C ALA A 89 0.35 5.36 9.16
N ALA A 90 1.47 5.19 8.44
CA ALA A 90 2.76 4.86 9.05
C ALA A 90 3.42 6.07 9.71
N LEU A 91 3.05 7.29 9.28
CA LEU A 91 3.48 8.55 9.88
C LEU A 91 2.59 8.97 11.06
N GLY A 92 1.59 8.16 11.40
CA GLY A 92 0.65 8.44 12.49
C GLY A 92 -0.52 9.33 12.11
N ALA A 93 -0.76 9.57 10.82
CA ALA A 93 -1.95 10.27 10.36
C ALA A 93 -3.21 9.42 10.60
N ASP A 94 -4.18 10.00 11.29
CA ASP A 94 -5.52 9.44 11.42
C ASP A 94 -6.43 9.91 10.25
N SER A 95 -7.66 9.39 10.23
CA SER A 95 -8.75 9.77 9.35
C SER A 95 -9.00 11.29 9.31
N LEU A 96 -8.88 11.99 10.45
CA LEU A 96 -9.03 13.45 10.51
C LEU A 96 -7.84 14.17 9.88
N ASP A 97 -6.62 13.74 10.22
CA ASP A 97 -5.39 14.33 9.68
C ASP A 97 -5.33 14.21 8.15
N THR A 98 -5.83 13.11 7.61
CA THR A 98 -5.91 12.89 6.15
C THR A 98 -6.79 13.93 5.48
N VAL A 99 -7.92 14.31 6.10
CA VAL A 99 -8.81 15.37 5.60
C VAL A 99 -8.10 16.74 5.65
N GLU A 100 -7.42 17.05 6.75
CA GLU A 100 -6.68 18.31 6.90
C GLU A 100 -5.53 18.44 5.89
N ILE A 101 -4.79 17.36 5.65
CA ILE A 101 -3.73 17.29 4.63
C ILE A 101 -4.32 17.57 3.25
N VAL A 102 -5.43 16.91 2.88
CA VAL A 102 -6.08 17.08 1.58
C VAL A 102 -6.55 18.52 1.40
N MET A 103 -7.17 19.12 2.41
CA MET A 103 -7.59 20.52 2.35
C MET A 103 -6.40 21.47 2.15
N GLY A 104 -5.27 21.22 2.83
CA GLY A 104 -4.05 22.00 2.64
C GLY A 104 -3.45 21.85 1.23
N LEU A 105 -3.55 20.66 0.64
CA LEU A 105 -3.11 20.40 -0.74
C LEU A 105 -4.02 21.10 -1.76
N GLU A 106 -5.34 21.11 -1.55
CA GLU A 106 -6.28 21.85 -2.39
C GLU A 106 -6.00 23.35 -2.38
N GLU A 107 -5.74 23.92 -1.22
CA GLU A 107 -5.43 25.34 -1.04
C GLU A 107 -4.07 25.71 -1.68
N GLU A 108 -3.00 24.92 -1.43
CA GLU A 108 -1.66 25.20 -1.95
C GLU A 108 -1.59 25.12 -3.49
N PHE A 109 -2.27 24.14 -4.09
CA PHE A 109 -2.24 23.93 -5.54
C PHE A 109 -3.43 24.57 -6.27
N GLY A 110 -4.40 25.13 -5.54
CA GLY A 110 -5.62 25.71 -6.09
C GLY A 110 -6.46 24.71 -6.89
N ILE A 111 -6.50 23.45 -6.46
CA ILE A 111 -7.24 22.36 -7.10
C ILE A 111 -8.45 21.94 -6.27
N SER A 112 -9.30 21.09 -6.82
CA SER A 112 -10.40 20.45 -6.08
C SER A 112 -10.26 18.94 -6.24
N VAL A 113 -10.09 18.26 -5.12
CA VAL A 113 -9.96 16.81 -5.04
C VAL A 113 -11.30 16.24 -4.55
N GLU A 114 -11.80 15.21 -5.23
CA GLU A 114 -13.01 14.53 -4.79
C GLU A 114 -12.75 13.75 -3.49
N GLU A 115 -13.68 13.81 -2.54
CA GLU A 115 -13.55 13.16 -1.22
C GLU A 115 -13.28 11.65 -1.32
N GLU A 116 -13.98 10.94 -2.23
CA GLU A 116 -13.72 9.52 -2.47
C GLU A 116 -12.28 9.28 -2.95
N SER A 117 -11.75 10.14 -3.82
CA SER A 117 -10.38 10.01 -4.31
C SER A 117 -9.39 10.27 -3.19
N SER A 118 -9.64 11.29 -2.36
CA SER A 118 -8.84 11.66 -1.18
C SER A 118 -8.74 10.55 -0.15
N GLN A 119 -9.86 9.88 0.17
CA GLN A 119 -9.88 8.78 1.14
C GLN A 119 -9.14 7.52 0.63
N ASN A 120 -9.00 7.36 -0.69
CA ASN A 120 -8.26 6.27 -1.29
C ASN A 120 -6.74 6.52 -1.34
N ILE A 121 -6.28 7.73 -1.02
CA ILE A 121 -4.85 8.05 -1.02
C ILE A 121 -4.20 7.48 0.24
N THR A 122 -3.26 6.55 0.06
CA THR A 122 -2.56 5.91 1.18
C THR A 122 -1.10 6.33 1.30
N THR A 123 -0.50 6.79 0.20
CA THR A 123 0.92 7.16 0.11
C THR A 123 1.13 8.59 -0.38
N VAL A 124 2.30 9.13 -0.06
CA VAL A 124 2.75 10.45 -0.55
C VAL A 124 2.80 10.49 -2.08
N GLN A 125 3.27 9.41 -2.72
CA GLN A 125 3.33 9.34 -4.19
C GLN A 125 1.93 9.41 -4.82
N GLU A 126 0.97 8.65 -4.29
CA GLU A 126 -0.42 8.68 -4.78
C GLU A 126 -1.03 10.08 -4.68
N ALA A 127 -0.74 10.80 -3.59
CA ALA A 127 -1.19 12.18 -3.41
C ALA A 127 -0.60 13.10 -4.48
N ALA A 128 0.73 13.04 -4.66
CA ALA A 128 1.42 13.86 -5.65
C ALA A 128 0.91 13.56 -7.07
N ASP A 129 0.77 12.29 -7.44
CA ASP A 129 0.29 11.86 -8.75
C ASP A 129 -1.13 12.36 -9.04
N LEU A 130 -1.98 12.36 -8.02
CA LEU A 130 -3.35 12.86 -8.13
C LEU A 130 -3.37 14.37 -8.35
N ILE A 131 -2.57 15.11 -7.58
CA ILE A 131 -2.43 16.57 -7.72
C ILE A 131 -1.99 16.91 -9.13
N GLU A 132 -0.98 16.23 -9.66
CA GLU A 132 -0.49 16.52 -11.02
C GLU A 132 -1.53 16.28 -12.09
N LYS A 133 -2.32 15.21 -11.96
CA LYS A 133 -3.42 14.94 -12.90
C LYS A 133 -4.46 16.05 -12.86
N LEU A 134 -4.78 16.58 -11.69
CA LEU A 134 -5.77 17.66 -11.53
C LEU A 134 -5.23 19.01 -12.01
N VAL A 135 -3.97 19.31 -11.70
CA VAL A 135 -3.28 20.52 -12.20
C VAL A 135 -3.23 20.53 -13.73
N GLN A 136 -2.97 19.40 -14.38
CA GLN A 136 -2.99 19.29 -15.85
C GLN A 136 -4.41 19.35 -16.44
N LYS A 137 -5.43 18.96 -15.67
CA LYS A 137 -6.82 18.91 -16.13
C LYS A 137 -7.56 20.24 -15.97
N LYS A 138 -7.06 21.16 -15.13
CA LYS A 138 -7.63 22.52 -15.00
C LYS A 138 -7.31 23.29 -16.29
N PRO A 139 -8.27 23.50 -17.21
CA PRO A 139 -8.02 24.40 -18.33
C PRO A 139 -7.87 25.79 -17.71
N GLU A 140 -6.76 26.47 -18.01
CA GLU A 140 -6.66 27.91 -17.79
C GLU A 140 -7.88 28.56 -18.44
N ALA A 141 -8.70 29.22 -17.62
CA ALA A 141 -9.84 30.03 -18.05
C ALA A 141 -9.46 31.51 -17.95
#